data_AF-A0A9D4T1U7-F1
#
_entry.id   AF-A0A9D4T1U7-F1
#
_cell.length_a   1.000
_cell.length_b   1.000
_cell.length_c   1.000
_cell.angle_alpha   90.00
_cell.angle_beta   90.00
_cell.angle_gamma   90.00
#
_symmetry.space_group_name_H-M   'P 1'
#
loop_
_entity.id
_entity.type
_entity.pdbx_description
1 polymer ?
#
loop_
_entity_poly.entity_id
_entity_poly.type
_entity_poly.pdbx_seq_one_letter_code
_entity_poly.pdbx_strand_id
1 'polypeptide(L)'
;MFAVVRFLNDHDNRSHVIHVHDIENFDPKDTSDYDNRSVYNAYWHDPVDDTNSGLYNTQVLMLAGKRCPRFPDRPAKAPLTPWKVEVMRDCYRRRLQRQGIPETLMPAALKQLNHFVVEKLADLERLAKR
;
A
#
# COMPACT_ATOMS: atom_id res chain seq x y z
N MET A 1 -8.61 -6.00 7.57
CA MET A 1 -7.98 -6.26 6.26
C MET A 1 -7.82 -4.91 5.56
N PHE A 2 -6.95 -4.78 4.56
CA PHE A 2 -6.81 -3.53 3.81
C PHE A 2 -7.22 -3.72 2.35
N ALA A 3 -7.64 -2.64 1.71
CA ALA A 3 -7.90 -2.60 0.28
C ALA A 3 -6.96 -1.59 -0.37
N VAL A 4 -6.43 -1.93 -1.54
CA VAL A 4 -5.85 -0.96 -2.45
C VAL A 4 -6.97 -0.46 -3.36
N VAL A 5 -7.26 0.83 -3.28
CA VAL A 5 -8.37 1.46 -3.99
C VAL A 5 -7.87 2.57 -4.91
N ARG A 6 -8.67 2.89 -5.91
CA ARG A 6 -8.55 4.11 -6.71
C ARG A 6 -9.83 4.93 -6.56
N PHE A 7 -9.71 6.17 -6.13
CA PHE A 7 -10.81 7.12 -6.11
C PHE A 7 -11.07 7.60 -7.54
N LEU A 8 -12.31 7.50 -8.00
CA LEU A 8 -12.64 7.71 -9.43
C LEU A 8 -12.74 9.19 -9.80
N ASN A 9 -13.08 10.04 -8.83
CA ASN A 9 -13.27 11.48 -9.05
C ASN A 9 -12.07 12.31 -8.57
N ASP A 10 -11.04 11.70 -7.99
CA ASP A 10 -9.81 12.39 -7.68
C ASP A 10 -8.92 12.46 -8.92
N HIS A 11 -8.54 13.68 -9.28
CA HIS A 11 -7.72 13.99 -10.45
C HIS A 11 -6.28 13.44 -10.37
N ASP A 12 -5.89 12.79 -9.27
CA ASP A 12 -4.53 12.29 -9.09
C ASP A 12 -4.29 10.91 -9.74
N ASN A 13 -5.36 10.17 -10.07
CA ASN A 13 -5.31 8.80 -10.60
C ASN A 13 -4.45 7.84 -9.76
N ARG A 14 -4.25 8.13 -8.47
CA ARG A 14 -3.36 7.35 -7.60
C ARG A 14 -4.10 6.20 -6.93
N SER A 15 -3.31 5.23 -6.49
CA SER A 15 -3.80 4.12 -5.66
C SER A 15 -3.52 4.39 -4.20
N HIS A 16 -4.54 4.18 -3.38
CA HIS A 16 -4.53 4.41 -1.93
C HIS A 16 -4.72 3.09 -1.20
N VAL A 17 -4.24 3.02 0.03
CA VAL A 17 -4.44 1.86 0.90
C VAL A 17 -5.34 2.32 2.05
N ILE A 18 -6.52 1.73 2.16
CA ILE A 18 -7.51 2.04 3.19
C ILE A 18 -7.93 0.77 3.94
N HIS A 19 -8.54 0.93 5.11
CA HIS A 19 -9.09 -0.21 5.82
C HIS A 19 -10.39 -0.65 5.13
N VAL A 20 -10.67 -1.96 5.08
CA VAL A 20 -11.92 -2.45 4.42
C VAL A 20 -13.19 -1.92 5.09
N HIS A 21 -13.13 -1.61 6.39
CA HIS A 21 -14.26 -0.99 7.13
C HIS A 21 -14.58 0.44 6.66
N ASP A 22 -13.66 1.10 5.96
CA ASP A 22 -13.92 2.43 5.41
C ASP A 22 -14.70 2.34 4.09
N ILE A 23 -14.95 1.13 3.57
CA ILE A 23 -15.72 0.87 2.35
C ILE A 23 -17.14 0.45 2.75
N GLU A 24 -18.15 1.15 2.25
CA GLU A 24 -19.54 0.89 2.59
C GLU A 24 -19.99 -0.51 2.15
N ASN A 25 -20.66 -1.22 3.06
CA ASN A 25 -21.23 -2.55 2.81
C ASN A 25 -20.22 -3.58 2.27
N PHE A 26 -18.96 -3.46 2.67
CA PHE A 26 -17.87 -4.29 2.17
C PHE A 26 -17.18 -5.05 3.31
N ASP A 27 -17.51 -6.34 3.43
CA ASP A 27 -16.92 -7.27 4.41
C ASP A 27 -16.36 -8.53 3.72
N PRO A 28 -15.25 -8.39 2.96
CA PRO A 28 -14.68 -9.52 2.24
C PRO A 28 -14.00 -10.50 3.21
N LYS A 29 -14.26 -11.79 3.03
CA LYS A 29 -13.59 -12.87 3.78
C LYS A 29 -12.29 -13.26 3.10
N ASP A 30 -12.28 -13.27 1.77
CA ASP A 30 -11.09 -13.55 0.97
C ASP A 30 -11.03 -12.76 -0.34
N THR A 31 -10.00 -13.04 -1.15
CA THR A 31 -9.74 -12.32 -2.40
C THR A 31 -10.74 -12.58 -3.52
N SER A 32 -11.66 -13.54 -3.36
CA SER A 32 -12.76 -13.79 -4.31
C SER A 32 -14.00 -12.95 -4.02
N ASP A 33 -14.09 -12.32 -2.84
CA ASP A 33 -15.24 -11.53 -2.41
C ASP A 33 -15.23 -10.07 -2.94
N TYR A 34 -14.32 -9.73 -3.85
CA TYR A 34 -14.28 -8.42 -4.48
C TYR A 34 -14.29 -8.51 -6.00
N ASP A 35 -15.06 -7.65 -6.65
CA ASP A 35 -15.06 -7.49 -8.09
C ASP A 35 -14.31 -6.20 -8.46
N ASN A 36 -13.20 -6.35 -9.18
CA ASN A 36 -12.38 -5.23 -9.59
C ASN A 36 -13.04 -4.33 -10.63
N ARG A 37 -14.22 -4.69 -11.18
CA ARG A 37 -15.01 -3.84 -12.09
C ARG A 37 -16.12 -3.07 -11.38
N SER A 38 -16.45 -3.45 -10.15
CA SER A 38 -17.50 -2.83 -9.37
C SER A 38 -17.02 -1.49 -8.77
N VAL A 39 -17.95 -0.56 -8.63
CA VAL A 39 -17.74 0.73 -7.97
C VAL A 39 -18.34 0.64 -6.57
N TYR A 40 -17.54 1.04 -5.59
CA TYR A 40 -17.89 1.06 -4.18
C TYR A 40 -17.83 2.50 -3.66
N ASN A 41 -18.48 2.78 -2.54
CA ASN A 41 -18.25 4.03 -1.83
C ASN A 41 -17.25 3.77 -0.71
N ALA A 42 -16.21 4.60 -0.61
CA ALA A 42 -15.27 4.52 0.48
C ALA A 42 -15.06 5.89 1.12
N TYR A 43 -14.87 5.88 2.44
CA TYR A 43 -14.56 7.06 3.20
C TYR A 43 -13.09 7.41 3.03
N TRP A 44 -12.81 8.57 2.45
CA TRP A 44 -11.49 9.15 2.36
C TRP A 44 -11.22 10.00 3.59
N HIS A 45 -10.08 9.76 4.24
CA HIS A 45 -9.54 10.61 5.29
C HIS A 45 -8.43 11.46 4.68
N ASP A 46 -8.71 12.74 4.41
CA ASP A 46 -7.69 13.66 3.91
C ASP A 46 -6.74 14.03 5.06
N PRO A 47 -5.44 13.71 4.97
CA PRO A 47 -4.48 14.00 6.03
C PRO A 47 -4.06 15.48 6.09
N VAL A 48 -4.46 16.30 5.12
CA VAL A 48 -4.11 17.72 4.97
C VAL A 48 -5.29 18.63 5.29
N ASP A 49 -6.49 18.30 4.81
CA ASP A 49 -7.69 19.13 4.96
C ASP A 49 -8.93 18.28 5.24
N ASP A 50 -9.37 18.27 6.50
CA ASP A 50 -10.52 17.46 6.95
C ASP A 50 -11.84 17.83 6.23
N THR A 51 -11.92 19.00 5.59
CA THR A 51 -13.10 19.38 4.80
C THR A 51 -13.25 18.60 3.50
N ASN A 52 -12.16 17.98 3.02
CA ASN A 52 -12.16 17.06 1.88
C ASN A 52 -12.29 15.59 2.32
N SER A 53 -12.46 15.31 3.62
CA SER A 53 -12.79 13.98 4.10
C SER A 53 -14.27 13.66 3.82
N GLY A 54 -14.57 12.47 3.31
CA GLY A 54 -15.94 12.14 2.92
C GLY A 54 -16.07 10.82 2.17
N LEU A 55 -17.31 10.48 1.79
CA LEU A 55 -17.59 9.31 0.95
C LEU A 55 -17.39 9.63 -0.51
N TYR A 56 -16.58 8.83 -1.18
CA TYR A 56 -16.27 8.99 -2.61
C TYR A 56 -16.42 7.66 -3.33
N ASN A 57 -16.74 7.75 -4.62
CA ASN A 57 -16.78 6.60 -5.50
C ASN A 57 -15.35 6.08 -5.71
N THR A 58 -15.18 4.79 -5.48
CA THR A 58 -13.91 4.09 -5.53
C THR A 58 -14.02 2.78 -6.27
N GLN A 59 -12.89 2.32 -6.77
CA GLN A 59 -12.73 0.98 -7.29
C GLN A 59 -11.73 0.24 -6.40
N VAL A 60 -12.12 -0.95 -5.93
CA VAL A 60 -11.21 -1.85 -5.22
C VAL A 60 -10.36 -2.57 -6.26
N LEU A 61 -9.05 -2.30 -6.25
CA LEU A 61 -8.10 -2.91 -7.19
C LEU A 61 -7.61 -4.27 -6.67
N MET A 62 -7.34 -4.35 -5.37
CA MET A 62 -6.92 -5.58 -4.70
C MET A 62 -7.14 -5.53 -3.19
N LEU A 63 -7.33 -6.69 -2.57
CA LEU A 63 -7.27 -6.85 -1.12
C LEU A 63 -5.85 -7.16 -0.66
N ALA A 64 -5.47 -6.60 0.48
CA ALA A 64 -4.12 -6.65 1.01
C ALA A 64 -4.08 -6.66 2.55
N GLY A 65 -2.87 -6.78 3.08
CA GLY A 65 -2.63 -6.93 4.52
C GLY A 65 -2.47 -8.40 4.90
N LYS A 66 -1.22 -8.82 5.08
CA LYS A 66 -0.91 -10.16 5.61
C LYS A 66 -0.72 -10.07 7.12
N ARG A 67 -1.33 -10.99 7.87
CA ARG A 67 -0.96 -11.19 9.27
C ARG A 67 0.44 -11.79 9.34
N CYS A 68 1.20 -11.43 10.39
CA CYS A 68 2.49 -12.07 10.63
C CYS A 68 2.23 -13.47 11.19
N PRO A 69 2.67 -14.56 10.52
CA PRO A 69 2.41 -15.91 11.02
C PRO A 69 2.98 -16.17 12.42
N ARG A 70 4.07 -15.47 12.77
CA ARG A 70 4.70 -15.54 14.09
C ARG A 70 3.88 -14.84 15.19
N PHE A 71 3.03 -13.88 14.83
CA PHE A 71 2.24 -13.08 15.77
C PHE A 71 0.80 -12.93 15.26
N PRO A 72 0.00 -14.01 15.30
CA PRO A 72 -1.34 -14.03 14.69
C PRO A 72 -2.35 -13.10 15.39
N ASP A 73 -2.12 -12.80 16.67
CA ASP A 73 -2.96 -11.94 17.49
C ASP A 73 -2.72 -10.44 17.23
N ARG A 74 -1.61 -10.10 16.56
CA ARG A 74 -1.35 -8.70 16.21
C ARG A 74 -2.22 -8.31 15.02
N PRO A 75 -2.77 -7.07 15.02
CA PRO A 75 -3.51 -6.58 13.87
C PRO A 75 -2.63 -6.62 12.62
N ALA A 76 -3.25 -6.92 11.48
CA ALA A 76 -2.57 -6.81 10.20
C ALA A 76 -2.10 -5.36 10.00
N LYS A 77 -0.89 -5.20 9.46
CA LYS A 77 -0.35 -3.87 9.15
C LYS A 77 -0.81 -3.46 7.76
N ALA A 78 -1.08 -2.16 7.59
CA ALA A 78 -1.33 -1.59 6.28
C ALA A 78 -0.09 -1.80 5.40
N PRO A 79 -0.24 -2.34 4.17
CA PRO A 79 0.87 -2.39 3.23
C PRO A 79 1.24 -0.97 2.79
N LEU A 80 2.46 -0.81 2.30
CA LEU A 80 2.83 0.38 1.53
C LEU A 80 2.01 0.42 0.24
N THR A 81 1.63 1.63 -0.20
CA THR A 81 0.91 1.79 -1.46
C THR A 81 1.80 1.37 -2.63
N PRO A 82 1.23 0.79 -3.71
CA PRO A 82 2.01 0.41 -4.89
C PRO A 82 2.88 1.55 -5.44
N TRP A 83 2.34 2.76 -5.49
CA TRP A 83 3.06 3.96 -5.90
C TRP A 83 4.29 4.25 -5.03
N LYS A 84 4.18 4.18 -3.70
CA LYS A 84 5.32 4.38 -2.81
C LYS A 84 6.41 3.33 -3.04
N VAL A 85 6.01 2.08 -3.25
CA VAL A 85 6.93 0.98 -3.56
C VAL A 85 7.63 1.20 -4.90
N GLU A 86 6.90 1.66 -5.91
CA GLU A 86 7.42 1.98 -7.24
C GLU A 86 8.43 3.12 -7.18
N VAL A 87 8.09 4.24 -6.52
CA VAL A 87 9.01 5.37 -6.31
C VAL A 87 10.29 4.90 -5.60
N MET A 88 10.19 4.10 -4.54
CA MET A 88 11.36 3.56 -3.85
C MET A 88 12.19 2.65 -4.76
N ARG A 89 11.54 1.84 -5.60
CA ARG A 89 12.21 0.97 -6.57
C ARG A 89 12.96 1.77 -7.62
N ASP A 90 12.38 2.84 -8.13
CA ASP A 90 13.00 3.72 -9.11
C ASP A 90 14.18 4.49 -8.52
N CYS A 91 14.02 5.03 -7.31
CA CYS A 91 15.12 5.65 -6.57
C CYS A 91 16.28 4.67 -6.35
N TYR A 92 15.97 3.43 -5.97
CA TYR A 92 16.99 2.41 -5.73
C TYR A 92 17.69 1.99 -7.04
N ARG A 93 16.93 1.78 -8.12
CA ARG A 93 17.49 1.50 -9.46
C ARG A 93 18.47 2.58 -9.89
N ARG A 94 18.06 3.86 -9.82
CA ARG A 94 18.93 4.99 -10.19
C ARG A 94 20.19 5.06 -9.34
N ARG A 95 20.10 4.74 -8.04
CA ARG A 95 21.27 4.66 -7.16
C ARG A 95 22.24 3.56 -7.61
N LEU A 96 21.75 2.36 -7.91
CA LEU A 96 22.58 1.24 -8.37
C LEU A 96 23.24 1.54 -9.73
N GLN A 97 22.50 2.17 -10.65
CA GLN A 97 23.06 2.62 -11.94
C GLN A 97 24.21 3.62 -11.74
N ARG A 98 24.06 4.59 -10.82
CA ARG A 98 25.14 5.53 -10.46
C ARG A 98 26.35 4.84 -9.81
N GLN A 99 26.16 3.68 -9.20
CA GLN A 99 27.24 2.85 -8.66
C GLN A 99 27.88 1.94 -9.72
N GLY A 100 27.46 2.04 -10.98
CA GLY A 100 28.02 1.26 -12.09
C GLY A 100 27.49 -0.17 -12.17
N ILE A 101 26.39 -0.50 -11.47
CA ILE A 101 25.78 -1.83 -11.57
C ILE A 101 25.17 -2.01 -12.97
N PRO A 102 25.56 -3.05 -13.73
CA PRO A 102 25.01 -3.32 -15.05
C PRO A 102 23.50 -3.60 -15.01
N GLU A 103 22.80 -3.19 -16.08
CA GLU A 103 21.34 -3.40 -16.22
C GLU A 103 20.97 -4.90 -16.18
N THR A 104 21.87 -5.79 -16.63
CA THR A 104 21.71 -7.25 -16.59
C THR A 104 21.63 -7.81 -15.16
N LEU A 105 22.25 -7.15 -14.18
CA LEU A 105 22.22 -7.54 -12.77
C LEU A 105 21.10 -6.80 -11.99
N MET A 106 20.46 -5.81 -12.60
CA MET A 106 19.45 -4.98 -11.96
C MET A 106 18.27 -5.78 -11.38
N PRO A 107 17.70 -6.78 -12.08
CA PRO A 107 16.60 -7.57 -11.52
C PRO A 107 16.99 -8.30 -10.23
N ALA A 108 18.21 -8.82 -10.15
CA ALA A 108 18.71 -9.50 -8.97
C ALA A 108 18.96 -8.50 -7.82
N ALA A 109 19.58 -7.36 -8.11
CA ALA A 109 19.85 -6.33 -7.11
C ALA A 109 18.57 -5.71 -6.52
N LEU A 110 17.55 -5.48 -7.35
CA LEU A 110 16.27 -4.91 -6.93
C LEU A 110 15.47 -5.86 -6.01
N LYS A 111 15.73 -7.17 -6.00
CA LYS A 111 15.09 -8.11 -5.05
C LYS A 111 15.41 -7.77 -3.60
N GLN A 112 16.54 -7.13 -3.32
CA GLN A 112 16.92 -6.74 -1.96
C GLN A 112 16.11 -5.57 -1.40
N LEU A 113 15.43 -4.79 -2.26
CA LEU A 113 14.69 -3.60 -1.82
C LEU A 113 13.66 -3.91 -0.73
N ASN A 114 12.88 -4.98 -0.90
CA ASN A 114 11.84 -5.35 0.05
C ASN A 114 12.41 -5.65 1.43
N HIS A 115 13.60 -6.29 1.48
CA HIS A 115 14.28 -6.57 2.74
C HIS A 115 14.65 -5.27 3.47
N PHE A 116 15.29 -4.32 2.78
CA PHE A 116 15.66 -3.03 3.37
C PHE A 116 14.45 -2.21 3.83
N VAL A 117 13.36 -2.23 3.05
CA VAL A 117 12.12 -1.54 3.42
C VAL A 117 11.52 -2.13 4.70
N VAL A 118 11.44 -3.46 4.80
CA VAL A 118 10.89 -4.14 5.98
C VAL A 118 11.75 -3.87 7.22
N GLU A 119 13.07 -3.93 7.10
CA GLU A 119 13.97 -3.59 8.20
C GLU A 119 13.78 -2.15 8.66
N LYS A 120 13.73 -1.20 7.72
CA LYS A 120 13.57 0.21 8.07
C LYS A 120 12.23 0.51 8.74
N LEU A 121 11.14 -0.13 8.29
CA LEU A 121 9.84 -0.02 8.96
C LEU A 121 9.90 -0.56 10.39
N ALA A 122 10.56 -1.70 10.61
CA ALA A 122 10.74 -2.25 11.94
C ALA A 122 11.56 -1.33 12.85
N ASP A 123 12.62 -0.70 12.33
CA ASP A 123 13.41 0.28 13.08
C ASP A 123 12.58 1.50 13.48
N LEU A 124 11.80 2.06 12.55
CA LEU A 124 10.93 3.21 12.81
C LEU A 124 9.88 2.89 13.88
N GLU A 125 9.28 1.70 13.83
CA GLU A 125 8.35 1.25 14.88
C GLU A 125 9.01 1.11 16.25
N ARG A 126 10.28 0.68 16.31
CA ARG A 126 11.03 0.62 17.57
C ARG A 126 11.31 2.01 18.12
N LEU A 127 11.58 2.98 17.24
CA LEU A 127 11.80 4.38 17.63
C LEU A 127 10.51 5.04 18.13
N ALA A 128 9.38 4.82 17.47
CA ALA A 128 8.09 5.40 17.86
C ALA A 128 7.55 4.87 19.20
N LYS A 129 8.09 3.76 19.72
CA LYS A 129 7.71 3.16 21.01
C LYS A 129 8.62 3.59 22.18
N ARG A 130 9.66 4.38 21.91
CA ARG A 130 10.54 4.96 22.93
C ARG A 130 10.04 6.33 23.31
#